data_AF-A0A8M8V7Y5-F1
#
_entry.id   AF-A0A8M8V7Y5-F1
#
_cell.length_a   1.000
_cell.length_b   1.000
_cell.length_c   1.000
_cell.angle_alpha   90.00
_cell.angle_beta   90.00
_cell.angle_gamma   90.00
#
_symmetry.space_group_name_H-M   'P 1'
#
loop_
_entity.id
_entity.type
_entity.pdbx_description
1 polymer ?
#
loop_
_entity_poly.entity_id
_entity_poly.type
_entity_poly.pdbx_seq_one_letter_code
_entity_poly.pdbx_strand_id
1 'polypeptide(L)'
;MIEYYDISGCYILRPWAMSIWEIMQTFFDAEIKKMKIKNCYFPLFVSSGVLQKEKDHIEGFAPEVAWVTKSGESELEMPIAIRPTSETVMYPYFSKWIRGHRDLPLRLNQWCNVVRWEFSNPTPFIRSREFLWQEGHTAFATKEEADTEVLDILELYRRIYEEFLAVPVIKGKKSEHEKFAGGLYTTTVEAFVPNTGRGVQGATSHCLGQNFAKMFEINFENEKGEKAMVWQNSWAYTTRTIGVMIMVHGDDKGLVLPPKVASIQVIVIPVPYKDADTKGIFDACAATVKSLNESGIHAEADFRDNYSPGWKYSHWEMKGVPLRIEIGPKDYANNQVRAVRRDNSAKHDIPMADLVERVQDLLNNIQQSLFDVAKQKRDACIKVVHTWEEFVEALGQKKMILAPWCDEEAVEKDVKARTKGDMGAAKSLCSPFDQPELPEGTLCFASGKPAKKWTYWGRSY
;
A
#
# COMPACT_ATOMS: atom_id res chain seq x y z
N MET A 1 -8.58 15.44 -0.10
CA MET A 1 -7.61 14.45 0.45
C MET A 1 -6.27 15.09 0.73
N ILE A 2 -5.74 15.84 -0.23
CA ILE A 2 -4.42 16.47 -0.13
C ILE A 2 -4.52 17.98 -0.34
N GLU A 3 -3.46 18.68 0.01
CA GLU A 3 -3.14 20.02 -0.50
C GLU A 3 -1.77 19.95 -1.20
N TYR A 4 -1.60 20.71 -2.30
CA TYR A 4 -0.28 20.84 -2.91
C TYR A 4 0.61 21.69 -2.01
N TYR A 5 1.86 21.27 -1.85
CA TYR A 5 2.87 22.05 -1.14
C TYR A 5 3.73 22.83 -2.14
N ASP A 6 4.35 23.91 -1.67
CA ASP A 6 5.22 24.78 -2.46
C ASP A 6 6.51 24.05 -2.91
N ILE A 7 6.98 23.07 -2.13
CA ILE A 7 8.05 22.16 -2.52
C ILE A 7 7.51 21.06 -3.43
N SER A 8 8.00 21.04 -4.67
CA SER A 8 7.65 20.00 -5.66
C SER A 8 7.87 18.59 -5.12
N GLY A 9 6.89 17.73 -5.33
CA GLY A 9 6.90 16.33 -4.89
C GLY A 9 6.55 16.13 -3.41
N CYS A 10 6.21 17.19 -2.69
CA CYS A 10 5.67 17.14 -1.33
C CYS A 10 4.19 17.53 -1.32
N TYR A 11 3.41 16.91 -0.44
CA TYR A 11 1.95 17.09 -0.37
C TYR A 11 1.49 17.07 1.08
N ILE A 12 0.56 17.96 1.43
CA ILE A 12 -0.05 17.96 2.76
C ILE A 12 -1.13 16.88 2.78
N LEU A 13 -1.00 15.92 3.70
CA LEU A 13 -2.02 14.90 3.94
C LEU A 13 -3.10 15.49 4.88
N ARG A 14 -4.26 15.84 4.33
CA ARG A 14 -5.38 16.40 5.11
C ARG A 14 -6.08 15.29 5.91
N PRO A 15 -6.93 15.61 6.90
CA PRO A 15 -7.58 14.60 7.76
C PRO A 15 -8.28 13.46 7.00
N TRP A 16 -8.87 13.74 5.83
CA TRP A 16 -9.53 12.71 5.00
C TRP A 16 -8.57 11.63 4.45
N ALA A 17 -7.30 11.95 4.26
CA ALA A 17 -6.27 10.99 3.85
C ALA A 17 -5.54 10.40 5.06
N MET A 18 -5.28 11.21 6.09
CA MET A 18 -4.63 10.75 7.32
C MET A 18 -5.45 9.71 8.07
N SER A 19 -6.78 9.84 8.09
CA SER A 19 -7.66 8.84 8.71
C SER A 19 -7.50 7.44 8.09
N ILE A 20 -7.35 7.35 6.77
CA ILE A 20 -7.09 6.08 6.07
C ILE A 20 -5.74 5.50 6.52
N TRP A 21 -4.71 6.34 6.64
CA TRP A 21 -3.39 5.94 7.12
C TRP A 21 -3.44 5.42 8.56
N GLU A 22 -4.13 6.13 9.45
CA GLU A 22 -4.29 5.77 10.87
C GLU A 22 -5.03 4.45 11.06
N ILE A 23 -6.05 4.18 10.24
CA ILE A 23 -6.79 2.90 10.26
C ILE A 23 -5.86 1.74 9.86
N MET A 24 -5.12 1.88 8.76
CA MET A 24 -4.17 0.86 8.32
C MET A 24 -3.05 0.66 9.33
N GLN A 25 -2.53 1.75 9.89
CA GLN A 25 -1.53 1.74 10.94
C GLN A 25 -2.03 0.97 12.17
N THR A 26 -3.24 1.27 12.64
CA THR A 26 -3.84 0.60 13.81
C THR A 26 -3.98 -0.91 13.59
N PHE A 27 -4.46 -1.32 12.41
CA PHE A 27 -4.54 -2.73 12.06
C PHE A 27 -3.17 -3.40 12.03
N PHE A 28 -2.24 -2.86 11.24
CA PHE A 28 -0.95 -3.48 11.03
C PHE A 28 -0.14 -3.56 12.33
N ASP A 29 -0.18 -2.49 13.13
CA ASP A 29 0.46 -2.41 14.44
C ASP A 29 -0.06 -3.47 15.43
N ALA A 30 -1.37 -3.71 15.44
CA ALA A 30 -1.97 -4.76 16.25
C ALA A 30 -1.52 -6.16 15.81
N GLU A 31 -1.41 -6.41 14.50
CA GLU A 31 -0.98 -7.71 13.97
C GLU A 31 0.51 -7.99 14.23
N ILE A 32 1.40 -7.03 13.97
CA ILE A 32 2.85 -7.23 14.23
C ILE A 32 3.14 -7.40 15.72
N LYS A 33 2.34 -6.79 16.61
CA LYS A 33 2.45 -7.00 18.06
C LYS A 33 2.10 -8.43 18.48
N LYS A 34 1.15 -9.09 17.80
CA LYS A 34 0.89 -10.54 18.00
C LYS A 34 2.10 -11.38 17.64
N MET A 35 2.90 -10.92 16.68
CA MET A 35 4.19 -11.51 16.29
C MET A 35 5.34 -11.11 17.23
N LYS A 36 5.07 -10.38 18.33
CA LYS A 36 6.07 -9.88 19.29
C LYS A 36 7.07 -8.88 18.68
N ILE A 37 6.73 -8.25 17.56
CA ILE A 37 7.50 -7.15 16.98
C ILE A 37 7.23 -5.89 17.81
N LYS A 38 8.28 -5.14 18.16
CA LYS A 38 8.18 -3.95 19.01
C LYS A 38 8.42 -2.68 18.22
N ASN A 39 7.58 -1.67 18.45
CA ASN A 39 7.84 -0.34 17.91
C ASN A 39 9.04 0.31 18.59
N CYS A 40 9.81 1.04 17.80
CA CYS A 40 10.91 1.88 18.22
C CYS A 40 10.92 3.16 17.37
N TYR A 41 11.87 4.04 17.63
CA TYR A 41 12.12 5.21 16.80
C TYR A 41 13.62 5.47 16.75
N PHE A 42 14.20 5.37 15.55
CA PHE A 42 15.56 5.82 15.29
C PHE A 42 15.56 7.25 14.73
N PRO A 43 16.64 8.02 14.96
CA PRO A 43 16.75 9.38 14.43
C PRO A 43 16.63 9.46 12.90
N LEU A 44 16.16 10.61 12.42
CA LEU A 44 16.04 10.91 10.99
C LEU A 44 17.42 11.11 10.31
N PHE A 45 18.38 11.65 11.04
CA PHE A 45 19.69 12.01 10.50
C PHE A 45 20.67 10.83 10.56
N VAL A 46 21.40 10.63 9.47
CA VAL A 46 22.49 9.67 9.36
C VAL A 46 23.79 10.39 9.02
N SER A 47 24.89 10.02 9.67
CA SER A 47 26.20 10.61 9.36
C SER A 47 26.70 10.10 8.00
N SER A 48 27.40 10.98 7.27
CA SER A 48 28.01 10.63 5.98
C SER A 48 28.90 9.39 6.06
N GLY A 49 29.70 9.25 7.12
CA GLY A 49 30.60 8.11 7.30
C GLY A 49 29.89 6.76 7.45
N VAL A 50 28.72 6.73 8.12
CA VAL A 50 27.94 5.48 8.27
C VAL A 50 27.21 5.15 6.98
N LEU A 51 26.64 6.15 6.31
CA LEU A 51 26.00 5.97 5.01
C LEU A 51 27.00 5.42 3.98
N GLN A 52 28.23 5.93 3.94
CA GLN A 52 29.26 5.47 3.00
C GLN A 52 29.72 4.01 3.21
N LYS A 53 29.46 3.38 4.37
CA LYS A 53 29.74 1.95 4.56
C LYS A 53 28.91 1.05 3.65
N GLU A 54 27.76 1.55 3.20
CA GLU A 54 26.84 0.87 2.31
C GLU A 54 27.10 1.26 0.84
N LYS A 55 28.27 1.83 0.48
CA LYS A 55 28.58 2.28 -0.90
C LYS A 55 28.23 1.26 -1.99
N ASP A 56 28.47 -0.04 -1.75
CA ASP A 56 28.17 -1.12 -2.70
C ASP A 56 26.66 -1.43 -2.85
N HIS A 57 25.80 -1.02 -1.90
CA HIS A 57 24.33 -1.09 -2.01
C HIS A 57 23.68 0.29 -2.28
N ILE A 58 24.42 1.38 -2.11
CA ILE A 58 23.97 2.78 -2.28
C ILE A 58 24.09 3.28 -3.72
N GLU A 59 24.77 2.60 -4.65
CA GLU A 59 24.88 3.08 -6.04
C GLU A 59 23.51 3.44 -6.68
N GLY A 60 22.41 2.80 -6.24
CA GLY A 60 21.04 3.16 -6.62
C GLY A 60 20.41 4.33 -5.85
N PHE A 61 20.82 4.58 -4.60
CA PHE A 61 20.24 5.63 -3.72
C PHE A 61 21.04 6.92 -3.67
N ALA A 62 22.34 6.88 -4.01
CA ALA A 62 23.24 8.04 -3.95
C ALA A 62 22.67 9.34 -4.55
N PRO A 63 22.00 9.33 -5.71
CA PRO A 63 21.47 10.57 -6.28
C PRO A 63 20.20 11.08 -5.57
N GLU A 64 19.51 10.24 -4.79
CA GLU A 64 18.24 10.57 -4.11
C GLU A 64 18.42 11.04 -2.65
N VAL A 65 19.64 11.05 -2.12
CA VAL A 65 19.90 11.43 -0.72
C VAL A 65 19.86 12.95 -0.54
N ALA A 66 18.98 13.42 0.33
CA ALA A 66 18.97 14.82 0.78
C ALA A 66 19.99 15.04 1.89
N TRP A 67 20.84 16.07 1.73
CA TRP A 67 21.91 16.41 2.66
C TRP A 67 21.61 17.71 3.41
N VAL A 68 21.88 17.72 4.71
CA VAL A 68 21.95 18.91 5.55
C VAL A 68 23.42 19.27 5.73
N THR A 69 23.79 20.46 5.27
CA THR A 69 25.17 20.98 5.35
C THR A 69 25.30 22.21 6.24
N LYS A 70 24.17 22.83 6.65
CA LYS A 70 24.13 24.06 7.43
C LYS A 70 23.14 23.97 8.59
N SER A 71 23.43 24.71 9.65
CA SER A 71 22.50 25.02 10.74
C SER A 71 22.42 26.55 10.90
N GLY A 72 21.30 27.15 10.46
CA GLY A 72 21.23 28.59 10.27
C GLY A 72 22.25 29.02 9.20
N GLU A 73 23.14 29.96 9.56
CA GLU A 73 24.20 30.44 8.67
C GLU A 73 25.54 29.70 8.85
N SER A 74 25.67 28.81 9.83
CA SER A 74 26.92 28.08 10.11
C SER A 74 26.98 26.77 9.32
N GLU A 75 28.08 26.55 8.60
CA GLU A 75 28.39 25.27 7.97
C GLU A 75 28.63 24.19 9.04
N LEU A 76 28.11 22.99 8.79
CA LEU A 76 28.40 21.81 9.60
C LEU A 76 29.79 21.28 9.28
N GLU A 77 30.54 20.86 10.30
CA GLU A 77 31.86 20.23 10.12
C GLU A 77 31.79 18.99 9.23
N MET A 78 30.71 18.21 9.36
CA MET A 78 30.40 17.07 8.50
C MET A 78 28.95 17.12 8.02
N PRO A 79 28.70 16.98 6.71
CA PRO A 79 27.35 16.81 6.17
C PRO A 79 26.65 15.60 6.80
N ILE A 80 25.38 15.78 7.15
CA ILE A 80 24.49 14.71 7.61
C ILE A 80 23.38 14.51 6.58
N ALA A 81 23.01 13.26 6.33
CA ALA A 81 21.95 12.93 5.40
C ALA A 81 20.62 12.75 6.14
N ILE A 82 19.53 13.06 5.45
CA ILE A 82 18.18 12.65 5.84
C ILE A 82 18.00 11.21 5.34
N ARG A 83 17.53 10.30 6.21
CA ARG A 83 17.42 8.88 5.86
C ARG A 83 16.52 8.65 4.62
N PRO A 84 17.02 7.94 3.58
CA PRO A 84 16.17 7.35 2.54
C PRO A 84 15.58 6.00 2.97
N THR A 85 16.20 5.38 3.99
CA THR A 85 15.87 4.11 4.66
C THR A 85 16.72 3.98 5.93
N SER A 86 16.36 3.13 6.91
CA SER A 86 17.04 3.10 8.22
C SER A 86 18.07 1.98 8.42
N GLU A 87 18.41 1.16 7.41
CA GLU A 87 19.42 0.10 7.55
C GLU A 87 20.75 0.62 8.15
N THR A 88 21.31 1.68 7.57
CA THR A 88 22.53 2.34 8.05
C THR A 88 22.36 3.03 9.40
N VAL A 89 21.14 3.40 9.78
CA VAL A 89 20.85 4.02 11.08
C VAL A 89 20.74 2.95 12.18
N MET A 90 20.13 1.81 11.89
CA MET A 90 19.77 0.77 12.87
C MET A 90 20.87 -0.26 13.09
N TYR A 91 21.49 -0.74 12.02
CA TYR A 91 22.38 -1.91 12.05
C TYR A 91 23.68 -1.73 12.85
N PRO A 92 24.29 -0.52 12.95
CA PRO A 92 25.37 -0.28 13.90
C PRO A 92 24.98 -0.53 15.35
N TYR A 93 23.70 -0.38 15.71
CA TYR A 93 23.18 -0.62 17.04
C TYR A 93 22.73 -2.07 17.24
N PHE A 94 22.25 -2.75 16.19
CA PHE A 94 21.99 -4.19 16.25
C PHE A 94 23.27 -4.96 16.61
N SER A 95 24.41 -4.58 16.02
CA SER A 95 25.74 -5.12 16.35
C SER A 95 26.17 -4.87 17.82
N LYS A 96 25.60 -3.85 18.47
CA LYS A 96 25.85 -3.57 19.90
C LYS A 96 24.93 -4.35 20.82
N TRP A 97 23.67 -4.53 20.42
CA TRP A 97 22.62 -5.14 21.23
C TRP A 97 22.65 -6.67 21.19
N ILE A 98 23.05 -7.25 20.06
CA ILE A 98 23.11 -8.70 19.88
C ILE A 98 24.51 -9.19 20.25
N ARG A 99 24.60 -10.08 21.24
CA ARG A 99 25.84 -10.69 21.72
C ARG A 99 25.77 -12.21 21.73
N GLY A 100 24.65 -12.79 22.12
CA GLY A 100 24.42 -14.23 22.16
C GLY A 100 23.08 -14.64 21.57
N HIS A 101 22.86 -15.95 21.40
CA HIS A 101 21.61 -16.51 20.87
C HIS A 101 20.36 -16.10 21.68
N ARG A 102 20.53 -15.75 22.96
CA ARG A 102 19.45 -15.28 23.85
C ARG A 102 18.92 -13.88 23.53
N ASP A 103 19.68 -13.10 22.75
CA ASP A 103 19.27 -11.78 22.29
C ASP A 103 18.41 -11.85 21.01
N LEU A 104 18.26 -13.06 20.44
CA LEU A 104 17.53 -13.33 19.22
C LEU A 104 16.21 -14.07 19.50
N PRO A 105 15.16 -13.84 18.69
CA PRO A 105 15.12 -12.88 17.59
C PRO A 105 14.96 -11.44 18.08
N LEU A 106 15.71 -10.51 17.48
CA LEU A 106 15.47 -9.07 17.65
C LEU A 106 14.47 -8.63 16.58
N ARG A 107 13.32 -8.07 16.98
CA ARG A 107 12.24 -7.70 16.06
C ARG A 107 11.73 -6.29 16.31
N LEU A 108 12.06 -5.36 15.43
CA LEU A 108 11.72 -3.95 15.57
C LEU A 108 10.91 -3.43 14.38
N ASN A 109 10.05 -2.45 14.65
CA ASN A 109 9.31 -1.67 13.67
C ASN A 109 9.42 -0.17 14.01
N GLN A 110 9.33 0.71 13.02
CA GLN A 110 9.10 2.13 13.29
C GLN A 110 8.12 2.73 12.28
N TRP A 111 7.29 3.66 12.75
CA TRP A 111 6.43 4.50 11.93
C TRP A 111 7.08 5.86 11.78
N CYS A 112 7.32 6.30 10.56
CA CYS A 112 8.01 7.56 10.33
C CYS A 112 7.83 8.09 8.90
N ASN A 113 8.38 9.27 8.64
CA ASN A 113 8.65 9.75 7.31
C ASN A 113 10.05 9.34 6.84
N VAL A 114 10.21 9.30 5.52
CA VAL A 114 11.49 9.22 4.81
C VAL A 114 11.52 10.20 3.66
N VAL A 115 12.73 10.58 3.25
CA VAL A 115 12.95 11.50 2.13
C VAL A 115 13.80 10.81 1.07
N ARG A 116 13.27 10.76 -0.15
CA ARG A 116 13.98 10.34 -1.36
C ARG A 116 13.77 11.40 -2.43
N TRP A 117 14.85 12.06 -2.83
CA TRP A 117 14.81 13.16 -3.78
C TRP A 117 14.70 12.67 -5.24
N GLU A 118 13.63 11.94 -5.53
CA GLU A 118 13.34 11.37 -6.84
C GLU A 118 13.30 12.46 -7.93
N PHE A 119 13.92 12.14 -9.07
CA PHE A 119 14.01 13.01 -10.25
C PHE A 119 12.87 12.76 -11.23
N SER A 120 12.18 11.63 -11.08
CA SER A 120 10.97 11.33 -11.84
C SER A 120 9.83 12.28 -11.49
N ASN A 121 8.85 12.40 -12.39
CA ASN A 121 7.66 13.21 -12.14
C ASN A 121 6.90 12.69 -10.90
N PRO A 122 6.74 13.52 -9.85
CA PRO A 122 6.05 13.11 -8.65
C PRO A 122 4.55 12.98 -8.90
N THR A 123 3.92 12.02 -8.24
CA THR A 123 2.47 11.79 -8.27
C THR A 123 2.02 11.59 -6.84
N PRO A 124 1.02 12.36 -6.34
CA PRO A 124 0.57 12.25 -4.95
C PRO A 124 0.31 10.80 -4.54
N PHE A 125 0.77 10.44 -3.34
CA PHE A 125 0.80 9.07 -2.78
C PHE A 125 1.69 8.07 -3.54
N ILE A 126 1.62 8.00 -4.86
CA ILE A 126 2.30 6.97 -5.66
C ILE A 126 3.82 7.16 -5.66
N ARG A 127 4.26 8.40 -5.85
CA ARG A 127 5.68 8.79 -5.85
C ARG A 127 5.79 10.22 -5.35
N SER A 128 6.07 10.38 -4.06
CA SER A 128 6.40 11.67 -3.44
C SER A 128 7.83 11.65 -2.92
N ARG A 129 8.41 12.83 -2.74
CA ARG A 129 9.78 12.97 -2.21
C ARG A 129 9.84 12.70 -0.71
N GLU A 130 8.84 13.19 0.02
CA GLU A 130 8.57 12.81 1.38
C GLU A 130 7.34 11.90 1.42
N PHE A 131 7.41 10.79 2.14
CA PHE A 131 6.26 9.92 2.37
C PHE A 131 6.29 9.30 3.77
N LEU A 132 5.10 9.02 4.29
CA LEU A 132 4.94 8.22 5.50
C LEU A 132 5.04 6.75 5.14
N TRP A 133 5.69 6.00 6.01
CA TRP A 133 5.78 4.56 5.92
C TRP A 133 5.87 3.92 7.29
N GLN A 134 5.82 2.59 7.29
CA GLN A 134 6.51 1.82 8.31
C GLN A 134 7.71 1.13 7.68
N GLU A 135 8.71 0.86 8.51
CA GLU A 135 9.79 -0.06 8.20
C GLU A 135 10.04 -0.99 9.39
N GLY A 136 10.01 -2.29 9.13
CA GLY A 136 10.38 -3.33 10.07
C GLY A 136 11.75 -3.89 9.76
N HIS A 137 12.54 -4.13 10.82
CA HIS A 137 13.87 -4.72 10.74
C HIS A 137 14.06 -5.75 11.84
N THR A 138 14.44 -6.94 11.43
CA THR A 138 14.54 -8.09 12.33
C THR A 138 15.84 -8.86 12.12
N ALA A 139 16.26 -9.58 13.14
CA ALA A 139 17.46 -10.41 13.15
C ALA A 139 17.17 -11.74 13.86
N PHE A 140 17.57 -12.83 13.22
CA PHE A 140 17.29 -14.21 13.62
C PHE A 140 18.58 -15.04 13.70
N ALA A 141 18.52 -16.16 14.44
CA ALA A 141 19.62 -17.11 14.49
C ALA A 141 19.70 -17.96 13.23
N THR A 142 18.56 -18.28 12.60
CA THR A 142 18.46 -19.19 11.46
C THR A 142 17.78 -18.55 10.24
N LYS A 143 18.02 -19.14 9.07
CA LYS A 143 17.40 -18.70 7.82
C LYS A 143 15.92 -19.03 7.79
N GLU A 144 15.54 -20.17 8.37
CA GLU A 144 14.18 -20.69 8.38
C GLU A 144 13.23 -19.76 9.17
N GLU A 145 13.69 -19.23 10.31
CA GLU A 145 12.94 -18.22 11.07
C GLU A 145 12.76 -16.92 10.27
N ALA A 146 13.85 -16.47 9.61
CA ALA A 146 13.82 -15.27 8.79
C ALA A 146 12.84 -15.43 7.60
N ASP A 147 12.92 -16.55 6.87
CA ASP A 147 12.03 -16.85 5.74
C ASP A 147 10.56 -16.93 6.15
N THR A 148 10.27 -17.49 7.34
CA THR A 148 8.91 -17.57 7.88
C THR A 148 8.34 -16.17 8.09
N GLU A 149 9.08 -15.29 8.77
CA GLU A 149 8.61 -13.91 8.99
C GLU A 149 8.39 -13.15 7.67
N VAL A 150 9.26 -13.34 6.67
CA VAL A 150 9.12 -12.66 5.38
C VAL A 150 7.73 -12.92 4.77
N LEU A 151 7.27 -14.17 4.82
CA LEU A 151 5.97 -14.56 4.27
C LEU A 151 4.80 -14.16 5.17
N ASP A 152 4.96 -14.24 6.50
CA ASP A 152 3.94 -13.78 7.45
C ASP A 152 3.65 -12.28 7.26
N ILE A 153 4.70 -11.46 7.14
CA ILE A 153 4.57 -10.02 6.89
C ILE A 153 3.96 -9.75 5.52
N LEU A 154 4.36 -10.51 4.49
CA LEU A 154 3.79 -10.35 3.15
C LEU A 154 2.28 -10.66 3.15
N GLU A 155 1.85 -11.62 3.96
CA GLU A 155 0.43 -11.92 4.15
C GLU A 155 -0.30 -10.76 4.83
N LEU A 156 0.29 -10.12 5.85
CA LEU A 156 -0.29 -8.89 6.44
C LEU A 156 -0.44 -7.77 5.40
N TYR A 157 0.51 -7.63 4.47
CA TYR A 157 0.36 -6.67 3.37
C TYR A 157 -0.76 -7.04 2.41
N ARG A 158 -0.92 -8.33 2.05
CA ARG A 158 -2.09 -8.77 1.28
C ARG A 158 -3.38 -8.38 2.02
N ARG A 159 -3.45 -8.59 3.33
CA ARG A 159 -4.62 -8.24 4.16
C ARG A 159 -4.93 -6.74 4.15
N ILE A 160 -3.93 -5.86 4.24
CA ILE A 160 -4.13 -4.41 4.09
C ILE A 160 -4.83 -4.13 2.75
N TYR A 161 -4.28 -4.65 1.66
CA TYR A 161 -4.81 -4.37 0.33
C TYR A 161 -6.20 -4.98 0.12
N GLU A 162 -6.39 -6.26 0.39
CA GLU A 162 -7.62 -6.97 0.04
C GLU A 162 -8.73 -6.75 1.09
N GLU A 163 -8.40 -6.83 2.39
CA GLU A 163 -9.42 -6.81 3.45
C GLU A 163 -9.85 -5.39 3.82
N PHE A 164 -8.95 -4.41 3.76
CA PHE A 164 -9.24 -3.01 4.13
C PHE A 164 -9.45 -2.14 2.89
N LEU A 165 -8.53 -2.20 1.93
CA LEU A 165 -8.58 -1.33 0.74
C LEU A 165 -9.44 -1.91 -0.39
N ALA A 166 -9.92 -3.15 -0.27
CA ALA A 166 -10.66 -3.85 -1.32
C ALA A 166 -9.91 -3.88 -2.67
N VAL A 167 -8.57 -3.91 -2.64
CA VAL A 167 -7.70 -3.95 -3.82
C VAL A 167 -7.09 -5.33 -3.96
N PRO A 168 -7.33 -6.07 -5.06
CA PRO A 168 -6.70 -7.37 -5.31
C PRO A 168 -5.20 -7.21 -5.56
N VAL A 169 -4.38 -8.08 -4.97
CA VAL A 169 -2.93 -8.08 -5.18
C VAL A 169 -2.41 -9.47 -5.50
N ILE A 170 -1.21 -9.52 -6.09
CA ILE A 170 -0.52 -10.78 -6.40
C ILE A 170 0.72 -10.86 -5.54
N LYS A 171 0.79 -11.90 -4.70
CA LYS A 171 2.01 -12.24 -3.94
C LYS A 171 3.01 -12.92 -4.86
N GLY A 172 4.27 -12.49 -4.80
CA GLY A 172 5.32 -13.12 -5.57
C GLY A 172 6.73 -12.71 -5.13
N LYS A 173 7.71 -13.22 -5.87
CA LYS A 173 9.13 -12.93 -5.70
C LYS A 173 9.60 -11.99 -6.83
N LYS A 174 10.41 -10.98 -6.50
CA LYS A 174 11.10 -10.17 -7.51
C LYS A 174 12.14 -11.00 -8.26
N SER A 175 12.44 -10.59 -9.49
CA SER A 175 13.62 -11.10 -10.22
C SER A 175 14.92 -10.68 -9.53
N GLU A 176 16.04 -11.26 -9.94
CA GLU A 176 17.35 -10.83 -9.46
C GLU A 176 17.68 -9.36 -9.83
N HIS A 177 17.14 -8.85 -10.94
CA HIS A 177 17.35 -7.45 -11.35
C HIS A 177 16.49 -6.46 -10.55
N GLU A 178 15.26 -6.85 -10.19
CA GLU A 178 14.28 -5.98 -9.52
C GLU A 178 14.20 -6.20 -8.01
N LYS A 179 14.97 -7.13 -7.44
CA LYS A 179 15.06 -7.30 -5.98
C LYS A 179 15.82 -6.13 -5.35
N PHE A 180 15.66 -5.98 -4.04
CA PHE A 180 16.51 -5.06 -3.29
C PHE A 180 17.98 -5.50 -3.35
N ALA A 181 18.88 -4.59 -3.73
CA ALA A 181 20.29 -4.88 -3.98
C ALA A 181 21.02 -5.46 -2.75
N GLY A 182 20.65 -5.03 -1.54
CA GLY A 182 21.19 -5.57 -0.29
C GLY A 182 20.55 -6.90 0.15
N GLY A 183 19.51 -7.36 -0.55
CA GLY A 183 18.71 -8.53 -0.18
C GLY A 183 19.21 -9.85 -0.78
N LEU A 184 19.08 -10.95 -0.03
CA LEU A 184 19.20 -12.30 -0.59
C LEU A 184 18.06 -12.53 -1.59
N TYR A 185 16.82 -12.24 -1.18
CA TYR A 185 15.67 -12.19 -2.07
C TYR A 185 14.62 -11.19 -1.59
N THR A 186 13.73 -10.79 -2.51
CA THR A 186 12.63 -9.86 -2.22
C THR A 186 11.30 -10.48 -2.60
N THR A 187 10.34 -10.42 -1.68
CA THR A 187 8.93 -10.74 -1.92
C THR A 187 8.12 -9.46 -1.98
N THR A 188 7.00 -9.51 -2.70
CA THR A 188 6.22 -8.31 -3.05
C THR A 188 4.74 -8.64 -3.18
N VAL A 189 3.89 -7.65 -2.92
CA VAL A 189 2.50 -7.63 -3.37
C VAL A 189 2.39 -6.66 -4.54
N GLU A 190 2.03 -7.16 -5.72
CA GLU A 190 1.83 -6.36 -6.92
C GLU A 190 0.35 -6.05 -7.11
N ALA A 191 0.02 -4.76 -7.22
CA ALA A 191 -1.27 -4.28 -7.66
C ALA A 191 -1.22 -3.90 -9.15
N PHE A 192 -2.38 -3.79 -9.79
CA PHE A 192 -2.49 -3.35 -11.18
C PHE A 192 -3.57 -2.29 -11.32
N VAL A 193 -3.29 -1.26 -12.12
CA VAL A 193 -4.23 -0.16 -12.38
C VAL A 193 -4.75 -0.30 -13.82
N PRO A 194 -5.98 -0.84 -14.03
CA PRO A 194 -6.51 -1.10 -15.37
C PRO A 194 -6.55 0.12 -16.29
N ASN A 195 -6.93 1.29 -15.75
CA ASN A 195 -7.10 2.50 -16.54
C ASN A 195 -5.79 3.01 -17.16
N THR A 196 -4.66 2.77 -16.49
CA THR A 196 -3.34 3.18 -16.99
C THR A 196 -2.54 2.04 -17.58
N GLY A 197 -2.93 0.79 -17.33
CA GLY A 197 -2.23 -0.39 -17.82
C GLY A 197 -0.91 -0.64 -17.13
N ARG A 198 -0.78 -0.20 -15.87
CA ARG A 198 0.49 -0.22 -15.13
C ARG A 198 0.39 -1.05 -13.85
N GLY A 199 1.40 -1.89 -13.64
CA GLY A 199 1.68 -2.50 -12.35
C GLY A 199 2.17 -1.47 -11.33
N VAL A 200 1.92 -1.75 -10.07
CA VAL A 200 2.38 -0.96 -8.93
C VAL A 200 2.80 -1.91 -7.83
N GLN A 201 4.07 -1.85 -7.41
CA GLN A 201 4.49 -2.51 -6.19
C GLN A 201 3.80 -1.85 -5.00
N GLY A 202 2.99 -2.62 -4.28
CA GLY A 202 2.20 -2.16 -3.15
C GLY A 202 2.96 -2.17 -1.82
N ALA A 203 3.69 -3.25 -1.55
CA ALA A 203 4.54 -3.41 -0.38
C ALA A 203 5.63 -4.46 -0.64
N THR A 204 6.64 -4.50 0.23
CA THR A 204 7.80 -5.37 0.04
C THR A 204 8.25 -6.01 1.35
N SER A 205 8.69 -7.26 1.27
CA SER A 205 9.26 -8.00 2.40
C SER A 205 10.51 -8.75 1.93
N HIS A 206 11.65 -8.38 2.47
CA HIS A 206 12.98 -8.81 2.05
C HIS A 206 13.55 -9.80 3.05
N CYS A 207 14.09 -10.91 2.55
CA CYS A 207 15.11 -11.65 3.28
C CYS A 207 16.45 -11.03 2.89
N LEU A 208 17.11 -10.39 3.85
CA LEU A 208 18.40 -9.74 3.66
C LEU A 208 19.56 -10.74 3.70
N GLY A 209 19.28 -11.97 4.14
CA GLY A 209 20.31 -12.97 4.39
C GLY A 209 21.29 -12.48 5.46
N GLN A 210 22.58 -12.61 5.18
CA GLN A 210 23.65 -12.17 6.06
C GLN A 210 24.46 -11.00 5.45
N ASN A 211 23.96 -10.36 4.38
CA ASN A 211 24.69 -9.30 3.66
C ASN A 211 25.00 -8.11 4.59
N PHE A 212 23.96 -7.58 5.24
CA PHE A 212 24.09 -6.48 6.20
C PHE A 212 24.77 -6.93 7.50
N ALA A 213 24.53 -8.15 7.95
CA ALA A 213 25.20 -8.70 9.13
C ALA A 213 26.72 -8.75 8.93
N LYS A 214 27.19 -9.11 7.74
CA LYS A 214 28.60 -9.06 7.36
C LYS A 214 29.13 -7.62 7.33
N MET A 215 28.38 -6.69 6.72
CA MET A 215 28.77 -5.29 6.58
C MET A 215 28.89 -4.54 7.92
N PHE A 216 27.96 -4.79 8.85
CA PHE A 216 27.88 -4.14 10.17
C PHE A 216 28.41 -5.01 11.31
N GLU A 217 29.01 -6.16 10.98
CA GLU A 217 29.56 -7.14 11.92
C GLU A 217 28.56 -7.59 13.00
N ILE A 218 27.29 -7.79 12.61
CA ILE A 218 26.23 -8.25 13.52
C ILE A 218 26.38 -9.76 13.72
N ASN A 219 27.13 -10.12 14.77
CA ASN A 219 27.42 -11.49 15.15
C ASN A 219 26.79 -11.84 16.50
N PHE A 220 26.61 -13.13 16.76
CA PHE A 220 26.17 -13.66 18.05
C PHE A 220 26.92 -14.96 18.38
N GLU A 221 27.01 -15.27 19.68
CA GLU A 221 27.45 -16.58 20.16
C GLU A 221 26.27 -17.57 20.15
N ASN A 222 26.39 -18.64 19.36
CA ASN A 222 25.36 -19.68 19.27
C ASN A 222 25.30 -20.56 20.55
N GLU A 223 24.38 -21.52 20.62
CA GLU A 223 24.24 -22.40 21.79
C GLU A 223 25.49 -23.25 22.09
N LYS A 224 26.40 -23.40 21.11
CA LYS A 224 27.66 -24.14 21.24
C LYS A 224 28.85 -23.26 21.62
N GLY A 225 28.65 -21.95 21.81
CA GLY A 225 29.73 -21.01 22.08
C GLY A 225 30.46 -20.52 20.83
N GLU A 226 29.96 -20.81 19.63
CA GLU A 226 30.61 -20.44 18.37
C GLU A 226 30.06 -19.12 17.83
N LYS A 227 30.92 -18.30 17.23
CA LYS A 227 30.53 -17.05 16.59
C LYS A 227 29.79 -17.31 15.27
N ALA A 228 28.56 -16.84 15.17
CA ALA A 228 27.72 -16.89 13.97
C ALA A 228 27.19 -15.50 13.58
N MET A 229 26.76 -15.33 12.33
CA MET A 229 26.12 -14.10 11.84
C MET A 229 24.61 -14.25 11.83
N VAL A 230 23.90 -13.17 12.16
CA VAL A 230 22.43 -13.16 12.15
C VAL A 230 21.87 -13.20 10.72
N TRP A 231 20.68 -13.78 10.58
CA TRP A 231 19.85 -13.68 9.38
C TRP A 231 18.89 -12.51 9.55
N GLN A 232 18.81 -11.60 8.60
CA GLN A 232 18.01 -10.38 8.74
C GLN A 232 16.87 -10.29 7.73
N ASN A 233 15.80 -9.61 8.12
CA ASN A 233 14.77 -9.14 7.20
C ASN A 233 14.61 -7.63 7.29
N SER A 234 14.12 -7.03 6.21
CA SER A 234 13.46 -5.73 6.26
C SER A 234 12.18 -5.75 5.45
N TRP A 235 11.19 -4.96 5.83
CA TRP A 235 9.89 -4.94 5.18
C TRP A 235 9.22 -3.59 5.37
N ALA A 236 8.46 -3.15 4.36
CA ALA A 236 7.80 -1.84 4.39
C ALA A 236 6.55 -1.78 3.52
N TYR A 237 5.61 -0.90 3.92
CA TYR A 237 4.61 -0.31 3.05
C TYR A 237 4.49 1.19 3.33
N THR A 238 3.97 1.94 2.37
CA THR A 238 3.91 3.41 2.42
C THR A 238 2.51 3.93 2.15
N THR A 239 2.33 5.25 2.22
CA THR A 239 1.11 5.94 1.80
C THR A 239 0.74 5.74 0.32
N ARG A 240 1.62 5.11 -0.49
CA ARG A 240 1.29 4.60 -1.84
C ARG A 240 0.05 3.73 -1.83
N THR A 241 -0.15 2.94 -0.78
CA THR A 241 -1.37 2.14 -0.53
C THR A 241 -2.66 2.93 -0.78
N ILE A 242 -2.73 4.15 -0.26
CA ILE A 242 -3.87 5.06 -0.42
C ILE A 242 -4.05 5.46 -1.88
N GLY A 243 -2.96 5.82 -2.56
CA GLY A 243 -2.99 6.18 -3.98
C GLY A 243 -3.47 5.03 -4.87
N VAL A 244 -3.03 3.79 -4.60
CA VAL A 244 -3.48 2.60 -5.34
C VAL A 244 -4.99 2.40 -5.15
N MET A 245 -5.49 2.45 -3.92
CA MET A 245 -6.93 2.34 -3.63
C MET A 245 -7.74 3.40 -4.41
N ILE A 246 -7.28 4.66 -4.42
CA ILE A 246 -7.95 5.75 -5.17
C ILE A 246 -8.02 5.42 -6.66
N MET A 247 -6.91 4.98 -7.26
CA MET A 247 -6.85 4.69 -8.71
C MET A 247 -7.67 3.46 -9.10
N VAL A 248 -7.88 2.51 -8.20
CA VAL A 248 -8.64 1.28 -8.47
C VAL A 248 -10.13 1.52 -8.39
N HIS A 249 -10.59 2.30 -7.40
CA HIS A 249 -12.03 2.45 -7.10
C HIS A 249 -12.66 3.75 -7.61
N GLY A 250 -11.85 4.80 -7.80
CA GLY A 250 -12.36 6.11 -8.23
C GLY A 250 -13.14 6.06 -9.54
N ASP A 251 -14.16 6.91 -9.65
CA ASP A 251 -15.01 7.05 -10.83
C ASP A 251 -15.20 8.52 -11.21
N ASP A 252 -16.04 8.79 -12.21
CA ASP A 252 -16.29 10.14 -12.73
C ASP A 252 -16.99 11.06 -11.71
N LYS A 253 -17.58 10.52 -10.64
CA LYS A 253 -18.17 11.31 -9.55
C LYS A 253 -17.14 11.67 -8.47
N GLY A 254 -15.96 11.05 -8.49
CA GLY A 254 -14.86 11.32 -7.57
C GLY A 254 -14.40 10.08 -6.81
N LEU A 255 -14.10 10.26 -5.51
CA LEU A 255 -13.61 9.17 -4.68
C LEU A 255 -14.68 8.11 -4.44
N VAL A 256 -14.25 6.86 -4.31
CA VAL A 256 -15.06 5.73 -3.83
C VAL A 256 -14.23 5.05 -2.75
N LEU A 257 -14.62 5.21 -1.48
CA LEU A 257 -13.86 4.65 -0.36
C LEU A 257 -14.46 3.31 0.08
N PRO A 258 -13.63 2.28 0.31
CA PRO A 258 -14.06 1.09 1.02
C PRO A 258 -14.51 1.43 2.45
N PRO A 259 -15.66 0.92 2.92
CA PRO A 259 -16.19 1.22 4.25
C PRO A 259 -15.23 1.03 5.41
N LYS A 260 -14.30 0.07 5.33
CA LYS A 260 -13.34 -0.19 6.41
C LYS A 260 -12.28 0.89 6.58
N VAL A 261 -12.08 1.77 5.60
CA VAL A 261 -11.09 2.87 5.66
C VAL A 261 -11.73 4.25 5.53
N ALA A 262 -13.04 4.34 5.33
CA ALA A 262 -13.75 5.61 5.27
C ALA A 262 -13.87 6.21 6.68
N SER A 263 -13.40 7.45 6.87
CA SER A 263 -13.57 8.16 8.16
C SER A 263 -15.03 8.45 8.48
N ILE A 264 -15.85 8.64 7.45
CA ILE A 264 -17.31 8.70 7.55
C ILE A 264 -17.84 7.60 6.65
N GLN A 265 -18.50 6.61 7.24
CA GLN A 265 -19.11 5.50 6.52
C GLN A 265 -20.51 5.87 6.03
N VAL A 266 -21.24 6.64 6.84
CA VAL A 266 -22.61 7.05 6.58
C VAL A 266 -22.78 8.56 6.74
N ILE A 267 -23.32 9.24 5.73
CA ILE A 267 -23.74 10.64 5.84
C ILE A 267 -25.26 10.74 5.78
N VAL A 268 -25.86 11.33 6.82
CA VAL A 268 -27.30 11.55 6.93
C VAL A 268 -27.65 12.97 6.48
N ILE A 269 -28.59 13.10 5.56
CA ILE A 269 -28.97 14.37 4.95
C ILE A 269 -30.48 14.57 5.10
N PRO A 270 -30.93 15.63 5.81
CA PRO A 270 -32.34 15.98 5.83
C PRO A 270 -32.75 16.53 4.46
N VAL A 271 -33.94 16.15 4.00
CA VAL A 271 -34.54 16.63 2.77
C VAL A 271 -35.79 17.45 3.13
N PRO A 272 -35.62 18.69 3.65
CA PRO A 272 -36.75 19.51 4.04
C PRO A 272 -37.60 19.88 2.82
N TYR A 273 -38.91 19.91 3.02
CA TYR A 273 -39.87 20.35 2.01
C TYR A 273 -40.81 21.40 2.63
N LYS A 274 -41.38 22.26 1.80
CA LYS A 274 -42.33 23.27 2.25
C LYS A 274 -43.52 22.58 2.92
N ASP A 275 -43.96 23.12 4.06
CA ASP A 275 -45.11 22.63 4.85
C ASP A 275 -44.91 21.24 5.51
N ALA A 276 -43.67 20.74 5.60
CA ALA A 276 -43.34 19.51 6.32
C ALA A 276 -42.87 19.78 7.77
N ASP A 277 -42.98 18.77 8.64
CA ASP A 277 -42.39 18.78 9.98
C ASP A 277 -40.86 18.75 9.91
N THR A 278 -40.28 19.93 9.68
CA THR A 278 -38.84 20.09 9.52
C THR A 278 -38.12 19.75 10.81
N LYS A 279 -38.69 20.07 11.97
CA LYS A 279 -38.08 19.73 13.25
C LYS A 279 -38.04 18.21 13.45
N GLY A 280 -39.17 17.52 13.21
CA GLY A 280 -39.26 16.07 13.29
C GLY A 280 -38.27 15.35 12.36
N ILE A 281 -38.07 15.86 11.14
CA ILE A 281 -37.08 15.31 10.19
C ILE A 281 -35.64 15.46 10.74
N PHE A 282 -35.28 16.64 11.26
CA PHE A 282 -33.95 16.85 11.83
C PHE A 282 -33.71 16.00 13.08
N ASP A 283 -34.70 15.88 13.96
CA ASP A 283 -34.65 15.01 15.14
C ASP A 283 -34.49 13.54 14.73
N ALA A 284 -35.18 13.09 13.67
CA ALA A 284 -35.01 11.74 13.11
C ALA A 284 -33.62 11.52 12.50
N CYS A 285 -33.04 12.51 11.81
CA CYS A 285 -31.66 12.44 11.34
C CYS A 285 -30.67 12.31 12.50
N ALA A 286 -30.84 13.10 13.56
CA ALA A 286 -29.98 13.02 14.75
C ALA A 286 -30.09 11.67 15.46
N ALA A 287 -31.31 11.13 15.59
CA ALA A 287 -31.56 9.80 16.15
C ALA A 287 -30.94 8.67 15.31
N THR A 288 -30.99 8.80 13.97
CA THR A 288 -30.35 7.87 13.03
C THR A 288 -28.84 7.86 13.23
N VAL A 289 -28.20 9.03 13.24
CA VAL A 289 -26.74 9.15 13.48
C VAL A 289 -26.36 8.55 14.83
N LYS A 290 -27.10 8.88 15.89
CA LYS A 290 -26.84 8.35 17.23
C LYS A 290 -26.88 6.83 17.26
N SER A 291 -27.94 6.23 16.71
CA SER A 291 -28.13 4.77 16.69
C SER A 291 -27.00 4.05 15.95
N LEU A 292 -26.57 4.60 14.80
CA LEU A 292 -25.47 4.05 14.02
C LEU A 292 -24.13 4.16 14.78
N ASN A 293 -23.82 5.32 15.36
CA ASN A 293 -22.58 5.50 16.12
C ASN A 293 -22.53 4.61 17.37
N GLU A 294 -23.65 4.40 18.08
CA GLU A 294 -23.73 3.49 19.24
C GLU A 294 -23.43 2.02 18.87
N SER A 295 -23.65 1.65 17.60
CA SER A 295 -23.28 0.34 17.04
C SER A 295 -21.86 0.26 16.47
N GLY A 296 -21.08 1.35 16.53
CA GLY A 296 -19.71 1.42 16.00
C GLY A 296 -19.62 1.76 14.50
N ILE A 297 -20.72 2.20 13.87
CA ILE A 297 -20.71 2.70 12.49
C ILE A 297 -20.45 4.21 12.51
N HIS A 298 -19.41 4.67 11.82
CA HIS A 298 -19.06 6.10 11.79
C HIS A 298 -20.04 6.89 10.93
N ALA A 299 -21.01 7.52 11.58
CA ALA A 299 -22.07 8.29 10.94
C ALA A 299 -22.01 9.78 11.33
N GLU A 300 -22.23 10.65 10.35
CA GLU A 300 -22.39 12.10 10.53
C GLU A 300 -23.68 12.58 9.88
N ALA A 301 -24.14 13.79 10.24
CA ALA A 301 -25.23 14.47 9.55
C ALA A 301 -24.78 15.82 8.96
N ASP A 302 -25.28 16.15 7.77
CA ASP A 302 -25.03 17.45 7.14
C ASP A 302 -26.24 18.39 7.30
N PHE A 303 -26.24 19.13 8.41
CA PHE A 303 -27.31 20.08 8.77
C PHE A 303 -27.10 21.50 8.26
N ARG A 304 -26.08 21.75 7.42
CA ARG A 304 -25.86 23.09 6.84
C ARG A 304 -27.07 23.53 6.03
N ASP A 305 -27.69 24.64 6.40
CA ASP A 305 -28.92 25.16 5.80
C ASP A 305 -28.66 26.00 4.54
N ASN A 306 -27.45 26.52 4.39
CA ASN A 306 -27.00 27.31 3.25
C ASN A 306 -26.73 26.48 1.97
N TYR A 307 -26.91 25.16 2.01
CA TYR A 307 -26.73 24.27 0.86
C TYR A 307 -27.97 23.43 0.58
N SER A 308 -28.32 23.30 -0.70
CA SER A 308 -29.40 22.40 -1.13
C SER A 308 -29.04 20.93 -0.90
N PRO A 309 -30.03 20.03 -0.74
CA PRO A 309 -29.77 18.59 -0.66
C PRO A 309 -28.93 18.07 -1.84
N GLY A 310 -29.24 18.52 -3.06
CA GLY A 310 -28.47 18.14 -4.25
C GLY A 310 -26.99 18.53 -4.18
N TRP A 311 -26.67 19.72 -3.66
CA TRP A 311 -25.28 20.12 -3.44
C TRP A 311 -24.58 19.19 -2.44
N LYS A 312 -25.25 18.86 -1.34
CA LYS A 312 -24.73 17.95 -0.30
C LYS A 312 -24.48 16.55 -0.88
N TYR A 313 -25.40 16.06 -1.72
CA TYR A 313 -25.25 14.75 -2.38
C TYR A 313 -23.94 14.71 -3.17
N SER A 314 -23.73 15.69 -4.06
CA SER A 314 -22.50 15.78 -4.85
C SER A 314 -21.24 15.99 -4.00
N HIS A 315 -21.32 16.80 -2.94
CA HIS A 315 -20.20 17.04 -2.02
C HIS A 315 -19.71 15.73 -1.37
N TRP A 316 -20.63 14.92 -0.86
CA TRP A 316 -20.29 13.68 -0.16
C TRP A 316 -20.01 12.51 -1.11
N GLU A 317 -20.63 12.49 -2.29
CA GLU A 317 -20.25 11.56 -3.37
C GLU A 317 -18.82 11.82 -3.85
N MET A 318 -18.45 13.08 -4.09
CA MET A 318 -17.07 13.46 -4.47
C MET A 318 -16.05 13.03 -3.41
N LYS A 319 -16.41 13.14 -2.12
CA LYS A 319 -15.58 12.71 -0.99
C LYS A 319 -15.55 11.19 -0.80
N GLY A 320 -16.43 10.45 -1.47
CA GLY A 320 -16.47 8.99 -1.46
C GLY A 320 -17.05 8.37 -0.20
N VAL A 321 -17.96 9.06 0.48
CA VAL A 321 -18.69 8.47 1.62
C VAL A 321 -19.47 7.24 1.12
N PRO A 322 -19.27 6.03 1.69
CA PRO A 322 -19.83 4.80 1.17
C PRO A 322 -21.35 4.75 1.08
N LEU A 323 -22.04 5.29 2.09
CA LEU A 323 -23.49 5.28 2.18
C LEU A 323 -24.03 6.68 2.51
N ARG A 324 -24.99 7.14 1.71
CA ARG A 324 -25.80 8.31 2.05
C ARG A 324 -27.15 7.87 2.55
N ILE A 325 -27.63 8.45 3.64
CA ILE A 325 -29.00 8.29 4.12
C ILE A 325 -29.75 9.62 3.93
N GLU A 326 -30.91 9.55 3.29
CA GLU A 326 -31.80 10.66 3.03
C GLU A 326 -33.06 10.48 3.89
N ILE A 327 -33.49 11.55 4.56
CA ILE A 327 -34.75 11.56 5.33
C ILE A 327 -35.57 12.76 4.87
N GLY A 328 -36.62 12.49 4.09
CA GLY A 328 -37.62 13.47 3.70
C GLY A 328 -38.97 13.23 4.37
N PRO A 329 -40.00 14.03 4.04
CA PRO A 329 -41.33 13.92 4.65
C PRO A 329 -41.97 12.54 4.46
N LYS A 330 -41.74 11.90 3.30
CA LYS A 330 -42.24 10.56 2.99
C LYS A 330 -41.59 9.50 3.89
N ASP A 331 -40.28 9.59 4.06
CA ASP A 331 -39.51 8.62 4.85
C ASP A 331 -39.85 8.76 6.34
N TYR A 332 -39.98 10.01 6.80
CA TYR A 332 -40.43 10.32 8.15
C TYR A 332 -41.85 9.79 8.44
N ALA A 333 -42.81 10.02 7.53
CA ALA A 333 -44.18 9.53 7.69
C ALA A 333 -44.28 8.00 7.69
N ASN A 334 -43.37 7.31 6.98
CA ASN A 334 -43.31 5.85 6.89
C ASN A 334 -42.40 5.21 7.96
N ASN A 335 -41.81 6.01 8.87
CA ASN A 335 -40.84 5.54 9.85
C ASN A 335 -39.68 4.71 9.23
N GLN A 336 -39.11 5.23 8.15
CA GLN A 336 -38.02 4.60 7.39
C GLN A 336 -36.97 5.63 6.98
N VAL A 337 -35.89 5.17 6.35
CA VAL A 337 -34.89 6.02 5.70
C VAL A 337 -34.58 5.53 4.28
N ARG A 338 -34.17 6.45 3.40
CA ARG A 338 -33.66 6.10 2.07
C ARG A 338 -32.13 6.02 2.11
N ALA A 339 -31.56 4.84 1.97
CA ALA A 339 -30.12 4.63 1.83
C ALA A 339 -29.71 4.56 0.36
N VAL A 340 -28.60 5.21 0.00
CA VAL A 340 -28.04 5.26 -1.36
C VAL A 340 -26.56 4.88 -1.31
N ARG A 341 -26.20 3.84 -2.05
CA ARG A 341 -24.82 3.34 -2.13
C ARG A 341 -23.96 4.20 -3.04
N ARG A 342 -22.72 4.47 -2.64
CA ARG A 342 -21.76 5.25 -3.45
C ARG A 342 -21.20 4.50 -4.65
N ASP A 343 -20.96 3.20 -4.51
CA ASP A 343 -20.27 2.38 -5.51
C ASP A 343 -21.11 2.11 -6.76
N ASN A 344 -22.43 1.97 -6.60
CA ASN A 344 -23.34 1.62 -7.70
C ASN A 344 -24.63 2.46 -7.77
N SER A 345 -24.81 3.44 -6.89
CA SER A 345 -26.01 4.29 -6.80
C SER A 345 -27.33 3.55 -6.50
N ALA A 346 -27.27 2.29 -6.06
CA ALA A 346 -28.46 1.53 -5.67
C ALA A 346 -29.13 2.16 -4.45
N LYS A 347 -30.46 2.10 -4.45
CA LYS A 347 -31.33 2.75 -3.45
C LYS A 347 -32.09 1.70 -2.64
N HIS A 348 -32.13 1.88 -1.34
CA HIS A 348 -32.79 0.97 -0.40
C HIS A 348 -33.69 1.80 0.53
N ASP A 349 -34.93 1.37 0.73
CA ASP A 349 -35.77 1.89 1.81
C ASP A 349 -35.58 0.97 3.01
N ILE A 350 -35.16 1.53 4.15
CA ILE A 350 -34.81 0.78 5.36
C ILE A 350 -35.75 1.21 6.49
N PRO A 351 -36.59 0.31 7.03
CA PRO A 351 -37.39 0.60 8.22
C PRO A 351 -36.49 0.99 9.40
N MET A 352 -36.90 1.97 10.21
CA MET A 352 -36.12 2.41 11.36
C MET A 352 -35.83 1.29 12.37
N ALA A 353 -36.71 0.29 12.46
CA ALA A 353 -36.54 -0.89 13.32
C ALA A 353 -35.32 -1.75 12.93
N ASP A 354 -34.96 -1.78 11.65
CA ASP A 354 -33.89 -2.63 11.10
C ASP A 354 -32.63 -1.81 10.74
N LEU A 355 -32.59 -0.53 11.13
CA LEU A 355 -31.62 0.45 10.65
C LEU A 355 -30.17 -0.03 10.80
N VAL A 356 -29.78 -0.44 12.01
CA VAL A 356 -28.39 -0.80 12.33
C VAL A 356 -27.97 -2.05 11.56
N GLU A 357 -28.77 -3.11 11.61
CA GLU A 357 -28.48 -4.38 10.93
C GLU A 357 -28.36 -4.19 9.42
N ARG A 358 -29.34 -3.52 8.80
CA ARG A 358 -29.35 -3.30 7.35
C ARG A 358 -28.22 -2.40 6.89
N VAL A 359 -27.87 -1.36 7.64
CA VAL A 359 -26.73 -0.50 7.29
C VAL A 359 -25.41 -1.26 7.42
N GLN A 360 -25.24 -2.07 8.46
CA GLN A 360 -24.04 -2.92 8.61
C GLN A 360 -23.89 -3.90 7.45
N ASP A 361 -24.97 -4.57 7.06
CA ASP A 361 -25.00 -5.45 5.89
C ASP A 361 -24.65 -4.69 4.60
N LEU A 362 -25.20 -3.51 4.39
CA LEU A 362 -24.90 -2.69 3.22
C LEU A 362 -23.42 -2.30 3.16
N LEU A 363 -22.81 -1.90 4.28
CA LEU A 363 -21.39 -1.56 4.34
C LEU A 363 -20.51 -2.79 4.04
N ASN A 364 -20.84 -3.96 4.61
CA ASN A 364 -20.13 -5.20 4.30
C ASN A 364 -20.26 -5.57 2.81
N ASN A 365 -21.46 -5.44 2.25
CA ASN A 365 -21.72 -5.69 0.84
C ASN A 365 -21.02 -4.69 -0.09
N ILE A 366 -20.87 -3.42 0.30
CA ILE A 366 -20.08 -2.43 -0.45
C ILE A 366 -18.61 -2.85 -0.45
N GLN A 367 -18.04 -3.22 0.70
CA GLN A 367 -16.64 -3.66 0.80
C GLN A 367 -16.37 -4.85 -0.13
N GLN A 368 -17.23 -5.87 -0.10
CA GLN A 368 -17.08 -7.07 -0.93
C GLN A 368 -17.29 -6.76 -2.43
N SER A 369 -18.32 -5.97 -2.76
CA SER A 369 -18.60 -5.51 -4.13
C SER A 369 -17.40 -4.79 -4.75
N LEU A 370 -16.76 -3.88 -4.01
CA LEU A 370 -15.56 -3.18 -4.47
C LEU A 370 -14.42 -4.15 -4.76
N PHE A 371 -14.19 -5.13 -3.89
CA PHE A 371 -13.14 -6.12 -4.08
C PHE A 371 -13.41 -6.99 -5.30
N ASP A 372 -14.62 -7.52 -5.45
CA ASP A 372 -14.99 -8.42 -6.54
C ASP A 372 -14.91 -7.72 -7.89
N VAL A 373 -15.41 -6.49 -7.99
CA VAL A 373 -15.32 -5.67 -9.21
C VAL A 373 -13.87 -5.35 -9.54
N ALA A 374 -13.06 -4.94 -8.55
CA ALA A 374 -11.64 -4.66 -8.77
C ALA A 374 -10.88 -5.92 -9.22
N LYS A 375 -11.16 -7.07 -8.60
CA LYS A 375 -10.58 -8.37 -8.96
C LYS A 375 -10.95 -8.77 -10.38
N GLN A 376 -12.23 -8.71 -10.74
CA GLN A 376 -12.69 -9.01 -12.10
C GLN A 376 -12.02 -8.09 -13.14
N LYS A 377 -11.93 -6.78 -12.87
CA LYS A 377 -11.25 -5.83 -13.76
C LYS A 377 -9.77 -6.16 -13.92
N ARG A 378 -9.07 -6.46 -12.83
CA ARG A 378 -7.66 -6.86 -12.85
C ARG A 378 -7.47 -8.15 -13.64
N ASP A 379 -8.29 -9.18 -13.40
CA ASP A 379 -8.18 -10.48 -14.05
C ASP A 379 -8.46 -10.38 -15.56
N ALA A 380 -9.43 -9.55 -15.97
CA ALA A 380 -9.68 -9.24 -17.39
C ALA A 380 -8.51 -8.51 -18.08
N CYS A 381 -7.61 -7.91 -17.31
CA CYS A 381 -6.38 -7.28 -17.80
C CYS A 381 -5.18 -8.25 -17.84
N ILE A 382 -5.31 -9.48 -17.36
CA ILE A 382 -4.24 -10.47 -17.44
C ILE A 382 -4.27 -11.14 -18.82
N LYS A 383 -3.11 -11.19 -19.48
CA LYS A 383 -2.90 -11.96 -20.71
C LYS A 383 -1.77 -12.95 -20.49
N VAL A 384 -2.06 -14.24 -20.65
CA VAL A 384 -1.04 -15.28 -20.73
C VAL A 384 -0.47 -15.29 -22.15
N VAL A 385 0.86 -15.28 -22.28
CA VAL A 385 1.57 -15.28 -23.57
C VAL A 385 2.72 -16.28 -23.54
N HIS A 386 3.12 -16.74 -24.73
CA HIS A 386 4.21 -17.69 -24.91
C HIS A 386 5.32 -17.19 -25.85
N THR A 387 5.04 -16.15 -26.63
CA THR A 387 5.97 -15.62 -27.64
C THR A 387 6.23 -14.13 -27.44
N TRP A 388 7.28 -13.62 -28.10
CA TRP A 388 7.61 -12.21 -28.08
C TRP A 388 6.53 -11.36 -28.77
N GLU A 389 5.97 -11.86 -29.87
CA GLU A 389 4.96 -11.16 -30.65
C GLU A 389 3.68 -10.94 -29.82
N GLU A 390 3.20 -12.00 -29.15
CA GLU A 390 2.07 -11.93 -28.23
C GLU A 390 2.34 -10.96 -27.06
N PHE A 391 3.57 -10.97 -26.54
CA PHE A 391 3.99 -10.06 -25.48
C PHE A 391 3.88 -8.59 -25.90
N VAL A 392 4.38 -8.24 -27.09
CA VAL A 392 4.32 -6.88 -27.61
C VAL A 392 2.89 -6.45 -27.88
N GLU A 393 2.06 -7.34 -28.44
CA GLU A 393 0.63 -7.07 -28.65
C GLU A 393 -0.09 -6.78 -27.33
N ALA A 394 0.08 -7.65 -26.33
CA ALA A 394 -0.54 -7.51 -25.02
C ALA A 394 -0.08 -6.22 -24.30
N LEU A 395 1.20 -5.86 -24.43
CA LEU A 395 1.75 -4.63 -23.87
C LEU A 395 1.15 -3.38 -24.54
N GLY A 396 0.91 -3.44 -25.85
CA GLY A 396 0.20 -2.41 -26.62
C GLY A 396 -1.25 -2.24 -26.14
N GLN A 397 -1.90 -3.33 -25.78
CA GLN A 397 -3.26 -3.38 -25.22
C GLN A 397 -3.35 -3.04 -23.73
N LYS A 398 -2.26 -2.53 -23.12
CA LYS A 398 -2.21 -2.13 -21.71
C LYS A 398 -2.55 -3.29 -20.75
N LYS A 399 -2.18 -4.52 -21.10
CA LYS A 399 -2.40 -5.72 -20.27
C LYS A 399 -1.25 -5.93 -19.27
N MET A 400 -1.57 -6.63 -18.18
CA MET A 400 -0.58 -7.29 -17.34
C MET A 400 -0.31 -8.67 -17.93
N ILE A 401 0.96 -9.03 -18.12
CA ILE A 401 1.33 -10.15 -18.98
C ILE A 401 1.93 -11.26 -18.13
N LEU A 402 1.39 -12.47 -18.19
CA LEU A 402 1.99 -13.66 -17.57
C LEU A 402 2.73 -14.45 -18.64
N ALA A 403 4.04 -14.59 -18.52
CA ALA A 403 4.87 -15.24 -19.55
C ALA A 403 5.86 -16.25 -18.95
N PRO A 404 6.17 -17.35 -19.65
CA PRO A 404 7.19 -18.30 -19.23
C PRO A 404 8.57 -17.67 -19.44
N TRP A 405 9.41 -17.65 -18.39
CA TRP A 405 10.67 -16.93 -18.40
C TRP A 405 11.83 -17.78 -17.86
N CYS A 406 13.03 -17.57 -18.41
CA CYS A 406 14.26 -18.32 -18.06
C CYS A 406 14.96 -17.83 -16.78
N ASP A 407 14.46 -16.76 -16.15
CA ASP A 407 15.03 -16.16 -14.93
C ASP A 407 16.49 -15.71 -15.09
N GLU A 408 16.77 -14.99 -16.18
CA GLU A 408 18.11 -14.46 -16.45
C GLU A 408 18.08 -12.94 -16.59
N GLU A 409 18.92 -12.24 -15.83
CA GLU A 409 18.98 -10.78 -15.79
C GLU A 409 19.27 -10.15 -17.17
N ALA A 410 20.12 -10.79 -17.99
CA ALA A 410 20.41 -10.32 -19.34
C ALA A 410 19.15 -10.29 -20.22
N VAL A 411 18.25 -11.26 -20.06
CA VAL A 411 16.98 -11.31 -20.80
C VAL A 411 16.01 -10.24 -20.30
N GLU A 412 15.94 -9.99 -19.00
CA GLU A 412 15.12 -8.89 -18.46
C GLU A 412 15.62 -7.51 -18.94
N LYS A 413 16.94 -7.30 -18.97
CA LYS A 413 17.55 -6.09 -19.54
C LYS A 413 17.23 -5.93 -21.03
N ASP A 414 17.27 -7.01 -21.80
CA ASP A 414 16.89 -7.02 -23.23
C ASP A 414 15.40 -6.65 -23.43
N VAL A 415 14.49 -7.28 -22.67
CA VAL A 415 13.04 -6.97 -22.72
C VAL A 415 12.80 -5.49 -22.43
N LYS A 416 13.46 -4.94 -21.40
CA LYS A 416 13.36 -3.52 -21.03
C LYS A 416 13.88 -2.60 -22.14
N ALA A 417 14.99 -2.96 -22.78
CA ALA A 417 15.55 -2.19 -23.89
C ALA A 417 14.65 -2.21 -25.12
N ARG A 418 14.15 -3.38 -25.53
CA ARG A 418 13.31 -3.58 -26.72
C ARG A 418 11.91 -2.96 -26.60
N THR A 419 11.41 -2.81 -25.38
CA THR A 419 10.07 -2.25 -25.11
C THR A 419 10.09 -0.78 -24.72
N LYS A 420 11.26 -0.15 -24.73
CA LYS A 420 11.42 1.28 -24.40
C LYS A 420 10.67 2.13 -25.43
N GLY A 421 9.85 3.05 -24.93
CA GLY A 421 9.08 4.00 -25.74
C GLY A 421 8.37 5.03 -24.86
N ASP A 422 7.49 5.83 -25.45
CA ASP A 422 6.85 6.99 -24.79
C ASP A 422 6.03 6.62 -23.55
N MET A 423 5.41 5.44 -23.54
CA MET A 423 4.66 4.93 -22.39
C MET A 423 5.55 4.23 -21.34
N GLY A 424 6.87 4.24 -21.52
CA GLY A 424 7.83 3.52 -20.68
C GLY A 424 8.01 2.07 -21.09
N ALA A 425 9.11 1.48 -20.60
CA ALA A 425 9.50 0.10 -20.86
C ALA A 425 8.70 -0.89 -19.99
N ALA A 426 8.57 -2.12 -20.48
CA ALA A 426 8.13 -3.25 -19.66
C ALA A 426 9.27 -3.74 -18.77
N LYS A 427 8.91 -4.28 -17.61
CA LYS A 427 9.83 -4.97 -16.69
C LYS A 427 9.11 -6.13 -16.01
N SER A 428 9.85 -6.99 -15.32
CA SER A 428 9.21 -7.99 -14.47
C SER A 428 8.56 -7.29 -13.26
N LEU A 429 7.35 -7.73 -12.91
CA LEU A 429 6.61 -7.28 -11.74
C LEU A 429 6.89 -8.22 -10.58
N CYS A 430 6.55 -9.50 -10.73
CA CYS A 430 6.93 -10.58 -9.84
C CYS A 430 6.76 -11.95 -10.50
N SER A 431 7.50 -12.95 -10.04
CA SER A 431 7.15 -14.36 -10.20
C SER A 431 6.11 -14.71 -9.13
N PRO A 432 4.85 -15.01 -9.48
CA PRO A 432 3.81 -15.29 -8.48
C PRO A 432 4.14 -16.56 -7.69
N PHE A 433 3.71 -16.64 -6.43
CA PHE A 433 3.85 -17.88 -5.66
C PHE A 433 2.91 -18.97 -6.14
N ASP A 434 1.71 -18.60 -6.55
CA ASP A 434 0.78 -19.50 -7.25
C ASP A 434 1.20 -19.60 -8.72
N GLN A 435 2.05 -20.60 -9.01
CA GLN A 435 2.58 -20.86 -10.34
C GLN A 435 1.61 -21.78 -11.11
N PRO A 436 1.15 -21.39 -12.31
CA PRO A 436 0.53 -22.34 -13.22
C PRO A 436 1.51 -23.45 -13.58
N GLU A 437 0.98 -24.57 -14.05
CA GLU A 437 1.80 -25.65 -14.60
C GLU A 437 2.73 -25.11 -15.69
N LEU A 438 4.00 -25.52 -15.64
CA LEU A 438 5.00 -25.18 -16.66
C LEU A 438 5.42 -26.49 -17.35
N PRO A 439 4.82 -26.83 -18.50
CA PRO A 439 5.12 -28.06 -19.21
C PRO A 439 6.61 -28.18 -19.55
N GLU A 440 7.13 -29.41 -19.53
CA GLU A 440 8.50 -29.69 -19.94
C GLU A 440 8.75 -29.23 -21.39
N GLY A 441 9.91 -28.63 -21.65
CA GLY A 441 10.24 -28.06 -22.95
C GLY A 441 9.63 -26.68 -23.23
N THR A 442 8.88 -26.09 -22.29
CA THR A 442 8.40 -24.70 -22.45
C THR A 442 9.58 -23.74 -22.58
N LEU A 443 9.54 -22.91 -23.62
CA LEU A 443 10.58 -21.93 -23.90
C LEU A 443 10.25 -20.56 -23.30
N CYS A 444 11.29 -19.81 -22.96
CA CYS A 444 11.23 -18.43 -22.54
C CYS A 444 10.70 -17.56 -23.68
N PHE A 445 9.64 -16.79 -23.39
CA PHE A 445 8.94 -15.98 -24.40
C PHE A 445 9.86 -14.99 -25.14
N ALA A 446 10.95 -14.55 -24.51
CA ALA A 446 11.84 -13.52 -25.05
C ALA A 446 13.14 -14.06 -25.65
N SER A 447 13.70 -15.15 -25.08
CA SER A 447 15.05 -15.64 -25.43
C SER A 447 15.07 -17.00 -26.13
N GLY A 448 13.96 -17.75 -26.12
CA GLY A 448 13.91 -19.11 -26.66
C GLY A 448 14.66 -20.16 -25.83
N LYS A 449 15.30 -19.78 -24.71
CA LYS A 449 15.91 -20.72 -23.76
C LYS A 449 14.84 -21.50 -22.98
N PRO A 450 15.15 -22.63 -22.33
CA PRO A 450 14.21 -23.29 -21.43
C PRO A 450 13.68 -22.34 -20.34
N ALA A 451 12.36 -22.27 -20.18
CA ALA A 451 11.72 -21.49 -19.13
C ALA A 451 11.88 -22.20 -17.77
N LYS A 452 11.98 -21.41 -16.70
CA LYS A 452 12.08 -21.91 -15.32
C LYS A 452 10.83 -21.66 -14.50
N LYS A 453 10.09 -20.60 -14.84
CA LYS A 453 8.91 -20.15 -14.09
C LYS A 453 8.04 -19.22 -14.93
N TRP A 454 6.79 -19.08 -14.52
CA TRP A 454 5.91 -18.01 -14.97
C TRP A 454 6.23 -16.71 -14.23
N THR A 455 6.21 -15.59 -14.93
CA THR A 455 6.47 -14.27 -14.36
C THR A 455 5.51 -13.25 -14.93
N TYR A 456 4.99 -12.38 -14.06
CA TYR A 456 4.21 -11.23 -14.48
C TYR A 456 5.14 -10.12 -14.96
N TRP A 457 4.77 -9.52 -16.09
CA TRP A 457 5.43 -8.41 -16.75
C TRP A 457 4.43 -7.31 -17.04
N GLY A 458 4.94 -6.09 -17.19
CA GLY A 458 4.14 -4.98 -17.66
C GLY A 458 4.89 -3.68 -17.56
N ARG A 459 4.24 -2.59 -17.97
CA ARG A 459 4.68 -1.24 -17.59
C ARG A 459 4.41 -1.06 -16.10
N SER A 460 5.27 -0.33 -15.43
CA SER A 460 5.12 -0.02 -14.01
C SER A 460 4.94 1.49 -13.83
N TYR A 461 4.36 1.87 -12.69
CA TYR A 461 4.60 3.20 -12.16
C TYR A 461 6.05 3.37 -11.74
#